data_AF-A0A5C9DBG1-F1
#
_entry.id   AF-A0A5C9DBG1-F1
#
_cell.length_a   1.000
_cell.length_b   1.000
_cell.length_c   1.000
_cell.angle_alpha   90.00
_cell.angle_beta   90.00
_cell.angle_gamma   90.00
#
_symmetry.space_group_name_H-M   'P 1'
#
loop_
_entity.id
_entity.type
_entity.pdbx_description
1 polymer ?
#
loop_
_entity_poly.entity_id
_entity_poly.type
_entity_poly.pdbx_seq_one_letter_code
_entity_poly.pdbx_strand_id
1 'polypeptide(L)'
;MKKTILFSTILVSLFLFIRTTWFQDGLVWGIAPDFALGAMLWISYLNKGQEALYVAFIGGLVSDLLSASPLGYSAFIFLLPIYGMQGVKKLFTSDRLFIPIILGFAATLVKAMGSVMLLALFGREEINAYSFADLRLWIEASLNGALAPLMFLLIEKGKRLFVTRGVTES
;
A
#
# COMPACT_ATOMS: atom_id res chain seq x y z
N MET A 1 11.14 -14.73 -8.21
CA MET A 1 9.69 -14.62 -7.94
C MET A 1 9.34 -15.09 -6.54
N LYS A 2 9.40 -16.41 -6.22
CA LYS A 2 9.04 -16.95 -4.90
C LYS A 2 9.78 -16.27 -3.73
N LYS A 3 11.11 -16.09 -3.85
CA LYS A 3 11.94 -15.38 -2.87
C LYS A 3 11.45 -13.95 -2.64
N THR A 4 11.24 -13.18 -3.72
CA THR A 4 10.76 -11.80 -3.64
C THR A 4 9.40 -11.70 -2.96
N ILE A 5 8.45 -12.58 -3.31
CA ILE A 5 7.13 -12.61 -2.66
C ILE A 5 7.31 -12.89 -1.16
N LEU A 6 8.09 -13.90 -0.78
CA LEU A 6 8.32 -14.24 0.63
C LEU A 6 8.90 -13.07 1.44
N PHE A 7 10.03 -12.50 1.00
CA PHE A 7 10.67 -11.39 1.73
C PHE A 7 9.79 -10.13 1.76
N SER A 8 9.09 -9.84 0.66
CA SER A 8 8.19 -8.70 0.56
C SER A 8 7.00 -8.86 1.49
N THR A 9 6.39 -10.05 1.55
CA THR A 9 5.30 -10.34 2.48
C THR A 9 5.77 -10.24 3.92
N ILE A 10 6.97 -10.74 4.26
CA ILE A 10 7.53 -10.57 5.62
C ILE A 10 7.68 -9.08 5.96
N LEU A 11 8.25 -8.28 5.06
CA LEU A 11 8.41 -6.84 5.27
C LEU A 11 7.06 -6.13 5.48
N VAL A 12 6.08 -6.43 4.62
CA VAL A 12 4.73 -5.88 4.71
C VAL A 12 4.06 -6.29 6.02
N SER A 13 4.12 -7.57 6.40
CA SER A 13 3.56 -8.06 7.66
C SER A 13 4.21 -7.39 8.87
N LEU A 14 5.52 -7.12 8.84
CA LEU A 14 6.19 -6.36 9.87
C LEU A 14 5.66 -4.92 9.96
N PHE A 15 5.47 -4.24 8.83
CA PHE A 15 4.88 -2.89 8.83
C PHE A 15 3.44 -2.88 9.32
N LEU A 16 2.64 -3.89 8.96
CA LEU A 16 1.28 -4.04 9.48
C LEU A 16 1.28 -4.25 11.00
N PHE A 17 2.17 -5.12 11.49
CA PHE A 17 2.32 -5.36 12.93
C PHE A 17 2.77 -4.11 13.70
N ILE A 18 3.73 -3.36 13.17
CA ILE A 18 4.18 -2.09 13.75
C ILE A 18 3.02 -1.08 13.76
N ARG A 19 2.25 -1.00 12.68
CA ARG A 19 1.08 -0.12 12.60
C ARG A 19 0.05 -0.46 13.68
N THR A 20 -0.30 -1.74 13.83
CA THR A 20 -1.32 -2.16 14.81
C THR A 20 -0.86 -2.08 16.25
N THR A 21 0.46 -2.11 16.52
CA THR A 21 1.01 -2.16 17.88
C THR A 21 1.55 -0.82 18.36
N TRP A 22 2.37 -0.14 17.55
CA TRP A 22 3.07 1.08 17.96
C TRP A 22 2.39 2.35 17.49
N PHE A 23 1.65 2.28 16.38
CA PHE A 23 0.92 3.42 15.83
C PHE A 23 -0.60 3.29 16.00
N GLN A 24 -1.04 2.55 17.02
CA GLN A 24 -2.46 2.35 17.32
C GLN A 24 -3.18 3.69 17.53
N ASP A 25 -2.54 4.64 18.22
CA ASP A 25 -3.06 5.98 18.49
C ASP A 25 -2.72 7.01 17.39
N GLY A 26 -2.12 6.57 16.28
CA GLY A 26 -1.65 7.45 15.22
C GLY A 26 -0.30 8.13 15.50
N LEU A 27 0.27 8.77 14.47
CA LEU A 27 1.52 9.54 14.59
C LEU A 27 1.22 11.05 14.66
N VAL A 28 0.31 11.53 13.81
CA VAL A 28 -0.06 12.95 13.68
C VAL A 28 -1.57 13.05 13.84
N TRP A 29 -2.03 13.69 14.92
CA TRP A 29 -3.46 13.89 15.21
C TRP A 29 -4.33 12.61 15.11
N GLY A 30 -3.81 11.47 15.56
CA GLY A 30 -4.54 10.20 15.45
C GLY A 30 -4.40 9.48 14.12
N ILE A 31 -3.58 9.99 13.19
CA ILE A 31 -3.40 9.45 11.84
C ILE A 31 -1.98 8.91 11.71
N ALA A 32 -1.87 7.65 11.28
CA ALA A 32 -0.59 7.00 11.00
C ALA A 32 -0.42 6.80 9.48
N PRO A 33 0.79 7.02 8.95
CA PRO A 33 1.08 6.71 7.56
C PRO A 33 1.03 5.19 7.30
N ASP A 34 0.61 4.83 6.09
CA ASP A 34 0.45 3.45 5.65
C ASP A 34 1.76 2.92 5.05
N PHE A 35 2.70 2.58 5.93
CA PHE A 35 4.01 2.03 5.52
C PHE A 35 3.89 0.71 4.75
N ALA A 36 2.86 -0.10 5.03
CA ALA A 36 2.62 -1.35 4.33
C ALA A 36 2.24 -1.09 2.86
N LEU A 37 1.29 -0.18 2.61
CA LEU A 37 0.92 0.25 1.27
C LEU A 37 2.11 0.86 0.52
N GLY A 38 2.88 1.72 1.17
CA GLY A 38 4.09 2.31 0.60
C GLY A 38 5.11 1.26 0.13
N ALA A 39 5.35 0.22 0.94
CA ALA A 39 6.22 -0.89 0.56
C ALA A 39 5.69 -1.68 -0.63
N MET A 40 4.38 -1.98 -0.67
CA MET A 40 3.75 -2.67 -1.80
C MET A 40 3.86 -1.88 -3.11
N LEU A 41 3.63 -0.56 -3.05
CA LEU A 41 3.79 0.33 -4.21
C LEU A 41 5.22 0.31 -4.73
N TRP A 42 6.21 0.34 -3.83
CA TRP A 42 7.61 0.25 -4.22
C TRP A 42 7.97 -1.09 -4.88
N ILE A 43 7.47 -2.21 -4.33
CA ILE A 43 7.67 -3.54 -4.93
C ILE A 43 7.05 -3.56 -6.34
N SER A 44 5.86 -2.98 -6.51
CA SER A 44 5.18 -2.86 -7.80
C SER A 44 5.95 -1.96 -8.77
N TYR A 45 6.55 -0.88 -8.28
CA TYR A 45 7.37 0.02 -9.09
C TYR A 45 8.59 -0.71 -9.65
N LEU A 46 9.29 -1.48 -8.82
CA LEU A 46 10.56 -2.10 -9.23
C LEU A 46 10.41 -3.39 -10.02
N ASN A 47 9.32 -4.14 -9.84
CA ASN A 47 9.10 -5.42 -10.49
C ASN A 47 8.15 -5.29 -11.69
N LYS A 48 8.50 -5.84 -12.85
CA LYS A 48 7.57 -5.91 -14.00
C LYS A 48 6.49 -7.00 -13.84
N GLY A 49 6.68 -7.94 -12.90
CA GLY A 49 5.78 -9.05 -12.69
C GLY A 49 4.66 -8.77 -11.70
N GLN A 50 3.87 -9.80 -11.40
CA GLN A 50 2.72 -9.72 -10.52
C GLN A 50 3.08 -9.91 -9.03
N GLU A 51 4.36 -9.88 -8.66
CA GLU A 51 4.81 -10.12 -7.28
C GLU A 51 4.12 -9.20 -6.27
N ALA A 52 3.97 -7.92 -6.60
CA ALA A 52 3.31 -6.94 -5.74
C ALA A 52 1.82 -7.24 -5.52
N LEU A 53 1.12 -7.84 -6.49
CA LEU A 53 -0.28 -8.24 -6.34
C LEU A 53 -0.42 -9.39 -5.35
N TYR A 54 0.45 -10.40 -5.45
CA TYR A 54 0.47 -11.51 -4.48
C TYR A 54 0.81 -11.02 -3.07
N VAL A 55 1.76 -10.10 -2.96
CA VAL A 55 2.13 -9.49 -1.66
C VAL A 55 0.97 -8.66 -1.10
N ALA A 56 0.27 -7.88 -1.93
CA ALA A 56 -0.88 -7.10 -1.49
C ALA A 56 -2.04 -7.98 -1.03
N PHE A 57 -2.33 -9.07 -1.75
CA PHE A 57 -3.35 -10.03 -1.37
C PHE A 57 -3.02 -10.73 -0.05
N ILE A 58 -1.83 -11.33 0.06
CA ILE A 58 -1.42 -12.06 1.27
C ILE A 58 -1.28 -11.08 2.46
N GLY A 59 -0.66 -9.92 2.24
CA GLY A 59 -0.52 -8.87 3.25
C GLY A 59 -1.87 -8.33 3.74
N GLY A 60 -2.85 -8.20 2.84
CA GLY A 60 -4.21 -7.84 3.22
C GLY A 60 -4.88 -8.91 4.08
N LEU A 61 -4.74 -10.20 3.75
CA LEU A 61 -5.24 -11.27 4.63
C LEU A 61 -4.58 -11.23 6.01
N VAL A 62 -3.27 -10.95 6.08
CA VAL A 62 -2.57 -10.73 7.37
C VAL A 62 -3.14 -9.53 8.11
N SER A 63 -3.41 -8.42 7.41
CA SER A 63 -4.03 -7.23 8.00
C SER A 63 -5.42 -7.53 8.56
N ASP A 64 -6.24 -8.30 7.86
CA ASP A 64 -7.57 -8.71 8.32
C ASP A 64 -7.47 -9.54 9.61
N LEU A 65 -6.52 -10.48 9.67
CA LEU A 65 -6.26 -11.27 10.89
C LEU A 65 -5.77 -10.42 12.07
N LEU A 66 -4.88 -9.45 11.83
CA LEU A 66 -4.32 -8.58 12.88
C LEU A 66 -5.33 -7.56 13.40
N SER A 67 -6.26 -7.11 12.55
CA SER A 67 -7.26 -6.08 12.88
C SER A 67 -8.62 -6.64 13.29
N ALA A 68 -8.78 -7.98 13.28
CA ALA A 68 -10.07 -8.66 13.44
C ALA A 68 -11.15 -8.15 12.46
N SER A 69 -10.74 -7.74 11.26
CA SER A 69 -11.64 -7.32 10.18
C SER A 69 -12.20 -8.52 9.41
N PRO A 70 -13.32 -8.38 8.68
CA PRO A 70 -13.81 -9.43 7.79
C PRO A 70 -12.74 -9.91 6.82
N LEU A 71 -12.59 -11.24 6.70
CA LEU A 71 -11.55 -11.83 5.88
C LEU A 71 -11.70 -11.41 4.41
N GLY A 72 -10.66 -10.80 3.84
CA GLY A 72 -10.64 -10.34 2.45
C GLY A 72 -10.90 -8.84 2.28
N TYR A 73 -11.32 -8.14 3.35
CA TYR A 73 -11.54 -6.69 3.32
C TYR A 73 -10.27 -5.92 2.95
N SER A 74 -9.21 -6.07 3.74
CA SER A 74 -7.93 -5.39 3.50
C SER A 74 -7.24 -5.95 2.25
N ALA A 75 -7.43 -7.24 1.94
CA ALA A 75 -6.90 -7.85 0.72
C ALA A 75 -7.45 -7.18 -0.54
N PHE A 76 -8.76 -6.94 -0.61
CA PHE A 76 -9.37 -6.19 -1.71
C PHE A 76 -8.87 -4.75 -1.75
N ILE A 77 -8.87 -4.08 -0.60
CA ILE A 77 -8.50 -2.67 -0.48
C ILE A 77 -7.04 -2.41 -0.90
N PHE A 78 -6.10 -3.29 -0.56
CA PHE A 78 -4.71 -3.16 -0.99
C PHE A 78 -4.49 -3.60 -2.45
N LEU A 79 -5.27 -4.55 -2.97
CA LEU A 79 -5.14 -4.97 -4.37
C LEU A 79 -5.46 -3.86 -5.36
N LEU A 80 -6.50 -3.05 -5.09
CA LEU A 80 -6.95 -1.99 -6.00
C LEU A 80 -5.85 -0.98 -6.39
N PRO A 81 -5.17 -0.29 -5.46
CA PRO A 81 -4.12 0.66 -5.81
C PRO A 81 -2.93 -0.01 -6.50
N ILE A 82 -2.56 -1.23 -6.09
CA ILE A 82 -1.43 -1.95 -6.68
C ILE A 82 -1.73 -2.42 -8.10
N TYR A 83 -2.96 -2.88 -8.35
CA TYR A 83 -3.42 -3.23 -9.68
C TYR A 83 -3.48 -2.01 -10.60
N GLY A 84 -4.07 -0.91 -10.13
CA GLY A 84 -4.12 0.36 -10.87
C GLY A 84 -2.72 0.82 -11.27
N MET A 85 -1.78 0.80 -10.33
CA MET A 85 -0.39 1.16 -10.58
C MET A 85 0.27 0.33 -11.68
N GLN A 86 0.04 -0.99 -11.73
CA GLN A 86 0.61 -1.83 -12.79
C GLN A 86 0.10 -1.44 -14.18
N GLY A 87 -1.15 -0.99 -14.29
CA GLY A 87 -1.73 -0.52 -15.55
C GLY A 87 -1.11 0.79 -16.05
N VAL A 88 -0.83 1.74 -15.15
CA VAL A 88 -0.29 3.06 -15.50
C VAL A 88 1.24 3.12 -15.48
N LYS A 89 1.93 2.04 -15.10
CA LYS A 89 3.39 1.98 -14.94
C LYS A 89 4.17 2.45 -16.17
N LYS A 90 3.66 2.21 -17.38
CA LYS A 90 4.31 2.62 -18.64
C LYS A 90 4.27 4.14 -18.89
N LEU A 91 3.37 4.86 -18.22
CA LEU A 91 3.20 6.30 -18.36
C LEU A 91 4.17 7.08 -17.47
N PHE A 92 4.75 6.44 -16.45
CA PHE A 92 5.63 7.10 -15.51
C PHE A 92 7.09 7.00 -15.96
N THR A 93 7.67 8.15 -16.30
CA THR A 93 9.12 8.30 -16.49
C THR A 93 9.83 8.27 -15.13
N SER A 94 11.07 7.77 -15.08
CA SER A 94 11.83 7.46 -13.84
C SER A 94 12.25 8.66 -12.97
N ASP A 95 11.32 9.53 -12.63
CA ASP A 95 11.55 10.55 -11.61
C ASP A 95 11.54 9.91 -10.21
N ARG A 96 12.63 10.14 -9.46
CA ARG A 96 12.85 9.52 -8.14
C ARG A 96 12.14 10.22 -7.01
N LEU A 97 11.61 11.42 -7.24
CA LEU A 97 10.99 12.25 -6.21
C LEU A 97 9.51 12.45 -6.47
N PHE A 98 9.13 12.89 -7.67
CA PHE A 98 7.73 13.24 -7.94
C PHE A 98 6.83 12.01 -8.11
N ILE A 99 7.30 10.95 -8.77
CA ILE A 99 6.49 9.74 -8.98
C ILE A 99 6.10 9.09 -7.64
N PRO A 100 7.01 8.85 -6.68
CA PRO A 100 6.62 8.29 -5.39
C PRO A 100 5.57 9.14 -4.65
N ILE A 101 5.68 10.48 -4.68
CA ILE A 101 4.71 11.37 -4.02
C ILE A 101 3.31 11.17 -4.60
N ILE A 102 3.21 11.24 -5.93
CA ILE A 102 1.94 11.08 -6.64
C ILE A 102 1.36 9.68 -6.37
N LEU A 103 2.19 8.64 -6.42
CA LEU A 103 1.75 7.27 -6.18
C LEU A 103 1.26 7.06 -4.74
N GLY A 104 1.99 7.55 -3.74
CA GLY A 104 1.57 7.42 -2.33
C GLY A 104 0.24 8.11 -2.05
N PHE A 105 0.07 9.33 -2.58
CA PHE A 105 -1.17 10.08 -2.46
C PHE A 105 -2.33 9.38 -3.19
N ALA A 106 -2.15 9.08 -4.48
CA ALA A 106 -3.18 8.48 -5.33
C ALA A 106 -3.60 7.09 -4.83
N ALA A 107 -2.64 6.28 -4.37
CA ALA A 107 -2.94 4.96 -3.82
C ALA A 107 -3.85 5.04 -2.58
N THR A 108 -3.65 6.04 -1.73
CA THR A 108 -4.49 6.27 -0.54
C THR A 108 -5.91 6.67 -0.95
N LEU A 109 -6.06 7.46 -2.01
CA LEU A 109 -7.38 7.80 -2.55
C LEU A 109 -8.07 6.58 -3.17
N VAL A 110 -7.37 5.75 -3.94
CA VAL A 110 -7.91 4.51 -4.50
C VAL A 110 -8.32 3.54 -3.39
N LYS A 111 -7.53 3.48 -2.30
CA LYS A 111 -7.87 2.73 -1.08
C LYS A 111 -9.20 3.20 -0.48
N ALA A 112 -9.37 4.52 -0.33
CA ALA A 112 -10.60 5.12 0.18
C ALA A 112 -11.80 4.83 -0.74
N MET A 113 -11.63 4.96 -2.06
CA MET A 113 -12.66 4.59 -3.04
C MET A 113 -13.07 3.13 -2.88
N GLY A 114 -12.11 2.21 -2.74
CA GLY A 114 -12.37 0.79 -2.49
C GLY A 114 -13.20 0.56 -1.22
N SER A 115 -12.88 1.24 -0.12
CA SER A 115 -13.66 1.14 1.11
C SER A 115 -15.10 1.63 0.95
N VAL A 116 -15.32 2.72 0.19
CA VAL A 116 -16.65 3.26 -0.09
C VAL A 116 -17.44 2.34 -1.00
N MET A 117 -16.79 1.70 -1.97
CA MET A 117 -17.42 0.67 -2.81
C MET A 117 -17.88 -0.53 -1.96
N LEU A 118 -17.05 -1.01 -1.04
CA LEU A 118 -17.45 -2.10 -0.13
C LEU A 118 -18.58 -1.67 0.81
N LEU A 119 -18.56 -0.44 1.31
CA LEU A 119 -19.67 0.12 2.10
C LEU A 119 -20.99 0.07 1.35
N ALA A 120 -20.99 0.44 0.07
CA ALA A 120 -22.18 0.44 -0.75
C ALA A 120 -22.73 -0.98 -1.01
N LEU A 121 -21.86 -1.98 -1.04
CA LEU A 121 -22.24 -3.38 -1.28
C LEU A 121 -22.72 -4.10 -0.01
N PHE A 122 -22.08 -3.87 1.12
CA PHE A 122 -22.30 -4.64 2.36
C PHE A 122 -23.02 -3.85 3.46
N GLY A 123 -23.15 -2.53 3.33
CA GLY A 123 -23.80 -1.67 4.33
C GLY A 123 -22.87 -1.25 5.47
N ARG A 124 -23.38 -0.35 6.33
CA ARG A 124 -22.61 0.34 7.39
C ARG A 124 -22.32 -0.50 8.62
N GLU A 125 -23.05 -1.59 8.84
CA GLU A 125 -22.91 -2.41 10.04
C GLU A 125 -21.61 -3.21 10.05
N GLU A 126 -21.10 -3.55 8.86
CA GLU A 126 -19.93 -4.42 8.68
C GLU A 126 -18.68 -3.66 8.21
N ILE A 127 -18.84 -2.45 7.64
CA ILE A 127 -17.77 -1.74 6.94
C ILE A 127 -17.54 -0.34 7.53
N ASN A 128 -16.38 -0.14 8.15
CA ASN A 128 -15.86 1.17 8.50
C ASN A 128 -15.13 1.77 7.29
N ALA A 129 -15.85 2.56 6.48
CA ALA A 129 -15.30 3.17 5.27
C ALA A 129 -14.72 4.57 5.52
N TYR A 130 -13.80 4.96 4.64
CA TYR A 130 -13.30 6.32 4.58
C TYR A 130 -14.41 7.30 4.13
N SER A 131 -14.33 8.54 4.61
CA SER A 131 -15.17 9.64 4.15
C SER A 131 -14.31 10.67 3.40
N PHE A 132 -14.71 11.02 2.18
CA PHE A 132 -14.03 12.06 1.40
C PHE A 132 -14.23 13.48 1.97
N ALA A 133 -15.25 13.67 2.82
CA ALA A 133 -15.48 14.93 3.53
C ALA A 133 -14.64 15.02 4.81
N ASP A 134 -14.02 13.92 5.27
CA ASP A 134 -13.20 13.91 6.48
C ASP A 134 -11.77 14.35 6.17
N LEU A 135 -11.28 15.35 6.90
CA LEU A 135 -9.92 15.86 6.80
C LEU A 135 -8.88 14.77 7.09
N ARG A 136 -9.22 13.74 7.88
CA ARG A 136 -8.33 12.63 8.21
C ARG A 136 -7.82 11.90 6.97
N LEU A 137 -8.68 11.66 5.97
CA LEU A 137 -8.29 11.02 4.70
C LEU A 137 -7.24 11.86 3.96
N TRP A 138 -7.47 13.17 3.87
CA TRP A 138 -6.59 14.08 3.15
C TRP A 138 -5.23 14.19 3.83
N ILE A 139 -5.20 14.25 5.17
CA ILE A 139 -3.96 14.22 5.93
C ILE A 139 -3.23 12.89 5.73
N GLU A 140 -3.93 11.75 5.78
CA GLU A 140 -3.32 10.43 5.53
C GLU A 140 -2.73 10.35 4.11
N ALA A 141 -3.46 10.79 3.10
CA ALA A 141 -3.00 10.81 1.72
C ALA A 141 -1.77 11.72 1.55
N SER A 142 -1.78 12.92 2.15
CA SER A 142 -0.65 13.84 2.14
C SER A 142 0.57 13.28 2.88
N LEU A 143 0.39 12.61 4.02
CA LEU A 143 1.47 11.95 4.77
C LEU A 143 2.07 10.81 3.95
N ASN A 144 1.23 9.96 3.36
CA ASN A 144 1.67 8.85 2.51
C ASN A 144 2.41 9.36 1.27
N GLY A 145 1.92 10.43 0.63
CA GLY A 145 2.61 11.08 -0.48
C GLY A 145 3.96 11.69 -0.06
N ALA A 146 3.99 12.46 1.03
CA ALA A 146 5.21 13.11 1.51
C ALA A 146 6.29 12.12 1.96
N LEU A 147 5.89 11.01 2.59
CA LEU A 147 6.80 9.96 3.05
C LEU A 147 7.19 8.96 1.95
N ALA A 148 6.43 8.88 0.85
CA ALA A 148 6.69 7.90 -0.21
C ALA A 148 8.10 8.01 -0.82
N PRO A 149 8.68 9.19 -1.13
CA PRO A 149 10.07 9.28 -1.60
C PRO A 149 11.06 8.71 -0.60
N LEU A 150 10.89 9.04 0.70
CA LEU A 150 11.77 8.53 1.75
C LEU A 150 11.69 7.01 1.83
N MET A 151 10.48 6.45 1.80
CA MET A 151 10.28 5.00 1.75
C MET A 151 10.94 4.38 0.52
N PHE A 152 10.73 4.97 -0.66
CA PHE A 152 11.31 4.47 -1.91
C PHE A 152 12.84 4.44 -1.84
N LEU A 153 13.47 5.48 -1.31
CA LEU A 153 14.92 5.56 -1.13
C LEU A 153 15.45 4.53 -0.12
N LEU A 154 14.76 4.35 1.01
CA LEU A 154 15.16 3.38 2.04
C LEU A 154 15.08 1.95 1.52
N ILE A 155 14.01 1.60 0.83
CA ILE A 155 13.81 0.24 0.34
C ILE A 155 14.65 -0.01 -0.93
N GLU A 156 14.98 1.02 -1.73
CA GLU A 156 15.90 0.93 -2.87
C GLU A 156 17.29 0.37 -2.47
N LYS A 157 17.78 0.67 -1.27
CA LYS A 157 19.02 0.06 -0.75
C LYS A 157 18.91 -1.47 -0.61
N GLY A 158 17.70 -1.99 -0.39
CA GLY A 158 17.37 -3.42 -0.27
C GLY A 158 17.00 -4.10 -1.59
N LYS A 159 17.13 -3.43 -2.75
CA LYS A 159 16.67 -3.91 -4.08
C LYS A 159 17.02 -5.36 -4.39
N ARG A 160 18.19 -5.85 -3.96
CA ARG A 160 18.65 -7.23 -4.20
C ARG A 160 17.73 -8.32 -3.61
N LEU A 161 16.97 -8.01 -2.57
CA LEU A 161 16.07 -8.97 -1.92
C LEU A 161 14.66 -8.96 -2.53
N PHE A 162 14.24 -7.81 -3.06
CA PHE A 162 12.85 -7.56 -3.44
C PHE A 162 12.63 -7.38 -4.95
N VAL A 163 13.66 -7.51 -5.78
CA VAL A 163 13.53 -7.45 -7.24
C VAL A 163 13.78 -8.82 -7.86
N THR A 164 12.83 -9.28 -8.66
CA THR A 164 12.94 -10.49 -9.50
C THR A 164 13.19 -10.14 -10.98
N ARG A 165 12.50 -9.13 -11.52
CA ARG A 165 12.68 -8.63 -12.90
C ARG A 165 12.69 -7.11 -12.88
N GLY A 166 13.87 -6.53 -13.03
CA GLY A 166 14.05 -5.09 -12.98
C GLY A 166 13.40 -4.38 -14.17
N VAL A 167 12.96 -3.14 -13.97
CA VAL A 167 12.44 -2.29 -15.06
C VAL A 167 13.49 -2.10 -16.19
N THR A 168 14.77 -2.14 -15.85
CA THR A 168 15.93 -1.91 -16.75
C THR A 168 16.38 -3.12 -17.57
N GLU A 169 15.81 -4.31 -17.39
CA GLU A 169 16.12 -5.46 -18.23
C GLU A 169 15.15 -5.45 -19.42
N SER A 170 15.66 -5.04 -20.58
CA SER A 170 15.04 -5.14 -21.91
C SER A 170 15.34 -6.48 -22.53
#